data_AF-A0A4R4JFQ1-F1
#
_entry.id   AF-A0A4R4JFQ1-F1
#
_cell.length_a   1.000
_cell.length_b   1.000
_cell.length_c   1.000
_cell.angle_alpha   90.00
_cell.angle_beta   90.00
_cell.angle_gamma   90.00
#
_symmetry.space_group_name_H-M   'P 1'
#
loop_
_entity.id
_entity.type
_entity.pdbx_description
1 polymer ?
#
loop_
_entity_poly.entity_id
_entity_poly.type
_entity_poly.pdbx_seq_one_letter_code
_entity_poly.pdbx_strand_id
1 'polypeptide(L)'
;MIALVVLFLIGLLSGCSSTRTEYVQVPLMPIPTHLLADCLPPVISDTMTWGDSLLLNAQLLTVIEQCNLDKQAIRQIEQTREVTHE
;
A
#
# COMPACT_ATOMS: atom_id res chain seq x y z
N MET A 1 12.38 -24.68 -57.74
CA MET A 1 12.50 -25.35 -56.42
C MET A 1 13.03 -24.40 -55.35
N ILE A 2 14.17 -23.74 -55.56
CA ILE A 2 14.75 -22.78 -54.59
C ILE A 2 13.83 -21.59 -54.27
N ALA A 3 13.16 -21.01 -55.27
CA ALA A 3 12.25 -19.87 -55.06
C ALA A 3 11.06 -20.19 -54.13
N LEU A 4 10.50 -21.41 -54.23
CA LEU A 4 9.41 -21.86 -53.36
C LEU A 4 9.88 -22.05 -51.91
N VAL A 5 11.11 -22.55 -51.74
CA VAL A 5 11.73 -22.72 -50.42
C VAL A 5 11.99 -21.36 -49.77
N VAL A 6 12.50 -20.39 -50.52
CA VAL A 6 12.73 -19.01 -50.03
C VAL A 6 11.40 -18.34 -49.64
N LEU A 7 10.36 -18.48 -50.46
CA LEU A 7 9.04 -17.92 -50.17
C LEU A 7 8.44 -18.50 -48.87
N PHE A 8 8.59 -19.83 -48.68
CA PHE A 8 8.11 -20.52 -47.50
C PHE A 8 8.87 -20.11 -46.22
N LEU A 9 10.20 -19.96 -46.33
CA LEU A 9 11.05 -19.51 -45.21
C LEU A 9 10.72 -18.09 -44.75
N ILE A 10 10.42 -17.16 -45.67
CA ILE A 10 10.05 -15.78 -45.32
C ILE A 10 8.73 -15.75 -44.53
N GLY A 11 7.74 -16.57 -44.92
CA GLY A 11 6.46 -16.68 -44.20
C GLY A 11 6.58 -17.29 -42.80
N LEU A 12 7.55 -18.18 -42.59
CA LEU A 12 7.82 -18.75 -41.26
C LEU A 12 8.55 -17.78 -40.33
N LEU A 13 9.37 -16.87 -40.87
CA LEU A 13 10.13 -15.88 -40.09
C LEU A 13 9.29 -14.69 -39.62
N SER A 14 8.14 -14.40 -40.24
CA SER A 14 7.25 -13.30 -39.86
C SER A 14 6.27 -13.65 -38.72
N GLY A 15 6.18 -14.91 -38.33
CA GLY A 15 5.22 -15.39 -37.32
C GLY A 15 5.57 -15.07 -35.85
N CYS A 16 6.81 -14.69 -35.55
CA CYS A 16 7.30 -14.58 -34.15
C CYS A 16 7.42 -13.13 -33.62
N SER A 17 6.89 -12.13 -34.33
CA SER A 17 7.28 -10.73 -34.09
C SER A 17 6.24 -9.84 -33.40
N SER A 18 5.04 -10.31 -33.07
CA SER A 18 3.98 -9.42 -32.56
C SER A 18 3.27 -9.97 -31.32
N THR A 19 4.00 -10.07 -30.21
CA THR A 19 3.38 -9.99 -28.89
C THR A 19 3.20 -8.52 -28.53
N ARG A 20 1.96 -8.04 -28.60
CA ARG A 20 1.59 -6.70 -28.11
C ARG A 20 1.83 -6.67 -26.60
N THR A 21 2.71 -5.80 -26.13
CA THR A 21 2.87 -5.55 -24.70
C THR A 21 1.67 -4.73 -24.21
N GLU A 22 0.81 -5.35 -23.42
CA GLU A 22 -0.26 -4.65 -22.72
C GLU A 22 0.27 -4.18 -21.37
N TYR A 23 0.40 -2.87 -21.22
CA TYR A 23 0.74 -2.27 -19.93
C TYR A 23 -0.51 -2.28 -19.06
N VAL A 24 -0.48 -3.10 -18.01
CA VAL A 24 -1.52 -3.11 -16.97
C VAL A 24 -1.00 -2.28 -15.80
N GLN A 25 -1.86 -1.43 -15.25
CA GLN A 25 -1.56 -0.69 -14.04
C GLN A 25 -1.34 -1.68 -12.89
N VAL A 26 -0.21 -1.58 -12.19
CA VAL A 26 0.05 -2.40 -11.01
C VAL A 26 -0.98 -2.02 -9.94
N PRO A 27 -1.73 -2.99 -9.37
CA PRO A 27 -2.65 -2.70 -8.28
C PRO A 27 -1.88 -2.11 -7.11
N LEU A 28 -2.32 -0.94 -6.65
CA LEU A 28 -1.76 -0.29 -5.46
C LEU A 28 -1.95 -1.22 -4.26
N MET A 29 -0.85 -1.56 -3.57
CA MET A 29 -0.94 -2.33 -2.33
C MET A 29 -1.79 -1.54 -1.33
N PRO A 30 -2.85 -2.14 -0.74
CA PRO A 30 -3.70 -1.43 0.20
C PRO A 30 -2.94 -1.15 1.50
N ILE A 31 -3.31 -0.06 2.18
CA ILE A 31 -2.83 0.22 3.53
C ILE A 31 -3.31 -0.92 4.45
N PRO A 32 -2.44 -1.50 5.29
CA PRO A 32 -2.84 -2.47 6.29
C PRO A 32 -3.99 -1.96 7.16
N THR A 33 -5.02 -2.77 7.36
CA THR A 33 -6.25 -2.38 8.07
C THR A 33 -6.01 -1.90 9.50
N HIS A 34 -4.99 -2.43 10.18
CA HIS A 34 -4.64 -2.01 11.53
C HIS A 34 -4.18 -0.55 11.62
N LEU A 35 -3.55 -0.01 10.57
CA LEU A 35 -3.13 1.40 10.52
C LEU A 35 -4.33 2.35 10.32
N LEU A 36 -5.44 1.81 9.81
CA LEU A 36 -6.68 2.54 9.58
C LEU A 36 -7.67 2.38 10.74
N ALA A 37 -7.27 1.74 11.82
CA ALA A 37 -8.11 1.61 13.00
C ALA A 37 -8.34 2.97 13.67
N ASP A 38 -9.52 3.16 14.25
CA ASP A 38 -9.85 4.39 14.97
C ASP A 38 -8.99 4.53 16.24
N CYS A 39 -8.59 5.78 16.52
CA CYS A 39 -7.93 6.16 17.77
C CYS A 39 -8.95 6.25 18.90
N LEU A 40 -9.30 5.09 19.46
CA LEU A 40 -10.29 5.03 20.54
C LEU A 40 -9.65 5.37 21.89
N PRO A 41 -10.24 6.28 22.68
CA PRO A 41 -9.79 6.51 24.05
C PRO A 41 -10.05 5.26 24.92
N PRO A 42 -9.32 5.10 26.02
CA PRO A 42 -9.66 4.09 27.03
C PRO A 42 -11.03 4.43 27.64
N VAL A 43 -11.64 3.43 28.28
CA VAL A 43 -12.89 3.62 29.01
C VAL A 43 -12.67 4.62 30.15
N ILE A 44 -13.43 5.71 30.17
CA ILE A 44 -13.39 6.73 31.21
C ILE A 44 -14.47 6.42 32.22
N SER A 45 -14.09 6.34 33.50
CA SER A 45 -15.04 6.14 34.61
C SER A 45 -15.77 7.43 34.95
N ASP A 46 -17.07 7.35 35.24
CA ASP A 46 -17.87 8.48 35.72
C ASP A 46 -17.42 8.97 37.11
N THR A 47 -16.76 8.10 37.87
CA THR A 47 -16.15 8.44 39.16
C THR A 47 -14.68 8.09 39.15
N MET A 48 -13.81 9.06 39.44
CA MET A 48 -12.37 8.88 39.50
C MET A 48 -11.77 9.68 40.65
N THR A 49 -10.74 9.13 41.31
CA THR A 49 -9.91 9.91 42.20
C THR A 49 -8.99 10.83 41.39
N TRP A 50 -8.36 11.81 42.04
CA TRP A 50 -7.34 12.62 41.38
C TRP A 50 -6.16 11.77 40.87
N GLY A 51 -5.75 10.74 41.61
CA GLY A 51 -4.70 9.81 41.17
C GLY A 51 -5.08 9.04 39.91
N ASP A 52 -6.32 8.56 39.83
CA ASP A 52 -6.84 7.89 38.64
C ASP A 52 -6.84 8.83 37.42
N SER A 53 -7.12 10.13 37.62
CA SER A 53 -7.06 11.11 36.53
C SER A 53 -5.66 11.25 35.95
N LEU A 54 -4.61 11.16 36.76
CA LEU A 54 -3.23 11.21 36.27
C LEU A 54 -2.89 9.97 35.46
N LEU A 55 -3.32 8.79 35.92
CA LEU A 55 -3.13 7.54 35.20
C LEU A 55 -3.87 7.56 33.86
N LEU A 56 -5.11 8.07 33.84
CA LEU A 56 -5.89 8.26 32.62
C LEU A 56 -5.18 9.18 31.63
N ASN A 57 -4.61 10.31 32.09
CA ASN A 57 -3.84 11.20 31.23
C ASN A 57 -2.63 10.50 30.60
N ALA A 58 -1.91 9.68 31.37
CA ALA A 58 -0.80 8.89 30.84
C ALA A 58 -1.28 7.89 29.76
N GLN A 59 -2.38 7.17 30.02
CA GLN A 59 -2.96 6.25 29.04
C GLN A 59 -3.42 6.96 27.75
N LEU A 60 -4.05 8.13 27.88
CA LEU A 60 -4.46 8.95 26.73
C LEU A 60 -3.26 9.38 25.89
N LEU A 61 -2.16 9.77 26.52
CA LEU A 61 -0.92 10.12 25.81
C LEU A 61 -0.34 8.91 25.06
N THR A 62 -0.39 7.71 25.63
CA THR A 62 0.03 6.48 24.93
C THR A 62 -0.84 6.17 23.72
N VAL A 63 -2.16 6.38 23.80
CA VAL A 63 -3.05 6.23 22.63
C VAL A 63 -2.68 7.22 21.53
N ILE A 64 -2.43 8.49 21.89
CA ILE A 64 -2.01 9.52 20.94
C ILE A 64 -0.65 9.17 20.29
N GLU A 65 0.30 8.68 21.08
CA GLU A 65 1.61 8.25 20.60
C GLU A 65 1.47 7.13 19.56
N GLN A 66 0.73 6.07 19.87
CA GLN A 66 0.51 4.96 18.94
C GLN A 66 -0.16 5.44 17.65
N CYS A 67 -1.20 6.27 17.75
CA CYS A 67 -1.87 6.82 16.58
C CYS A 67 -0.96 7.71 15.71
N ASN A 68 -0.03 8.42 16.32
CA ASN A 68 0.95 9.21 15.57
C ASN A 68 1.94 8.29 14.82
N LEU A 69 2.33 7.17 15.41
CA LEU A 69 3.16 6.15 14.73
C LEU A 69 2.40 5.54 13.55
N ASP A 70 1.12 5.20 13.72
CA ASP A 70 0.31 4.63 12.64
C ASP A 70 0.16 5.63 11.48
N LYS A 71 -0.09 6.91 11.78
CA LYS A 71 -0.10 7.99 10.78
C LYS A 71 1.25 8.16 10.07
N GLN A 72 2.36 8.02 10.80
CA GLN A 72 3.68 8.08 10.20
C GLN A 72 3.91 6.91 9.24
N ALA A 73 3.53 5.69 9.62
CA ALA A 73 3.62 4.52 8.77
C ALA A 73 2.78 4.68 7.48
N ILE A 74 1.55 5.21 7.60
CA ILE A 74 0.72 5.53 6.43
C ILE A 74 1.44 6.52 5.50
N ARG A 75 2.02 7.60 6.03
CA ARG A 75 2.76 8.58 5.21
C ARG A 75 3.93 7.95 4.48
N GLN A 76 4.66 7.03 5.10
CA GLN A 76 5.78 6.31 4.45
C GLN A 76 5.30 5.41 3.30
N ILE A 77 4.16 4.74 3.48
CA ILE A 77 3.53 3.93 2.43
C ILE A 77 3.11 4.82 1.25
N GLU A 78 2.45 5.95 1.53
CA GLU A 78 2.01 6.86 0.47
C GLU A 78 3.19 7.54 -0.25
N GLN A 79 4.25 7.92 0.47
CA GLN A 79 5.48 8.42 -0.17
C GLN A 79 6.11 7.41 -1.13
N THR A 80 6.11 6.12 -0.77
CA THR A 80 6.61 5.05 -1.65
C THR A 80 5.76 4.95 -2.91
N ARG A 81 4.44 5.16 -2.81
CA ARG A 81 3.54 5.20 -3.98
C ARG A 81 3.82 6.39 -4.86
N GLU A 82 3.95 7.60 -4.31
CA GLU A 82 4.25 8.82 -5.06
C GLU A 82 5.55 8.67 -5.89
N VAL A 83 6.62 8.13 -5.28
CA VAL A 83 7.89 7.87 -5.99
C VAL A 83 7.76 6.84 -7.11
N THR A 84 6.83 5.89 -6.99
CA THR A 84 6.62 4.86 -8.03
C THR A 84 5.79 5.38 -9.21
N HIS A 85 5.13 6.54 -9.04
CA HIS A 85 4.29 7.18 -10.06
C HIS A 85 5.03 8.26 -10.88
N GLU A 86 6.27 8.61 -10.53
CA GLU A 86 7.16 9.53 -11.26
C GLU A 86 8.17 8.76 -12.13
#